data_AF-A0A2E8ATI3-F1
#
_entry.id   AF-A0A2E8ATI3-F1
#
_cell.length_a   1.000
_cell.length_b   1.000
_cell.length_c   1.000
_cell.angle_alpha   90.00
_cell.angle_beta   90.00
_cell.angle_gamma   90.00
#
_symmetry.space_group_name_H-M   'P 1'
#
loop_
_entity.id
_entity.type
_entity.pdbx_description
1 polymer ?
#
loop_
_entity_poly.entity_id
_entity_poly.type
_entity_poly.pdbx_seq_one_letter_code
_entity_poly.pdbx_strand_id
1 'polypeptide(L)'
;MDRQEIEYLRDQIMRFLESLPGPETTKLKDLMDKLAEQMIETQGDGNDVLFCGSDGKTIIKAVHYPRSVLNQDGPVILPSADNKVILAAFSDEFVQENLDEVRNVFQDLSVREHQWEQFLNSLAAKVSRAHAETGDFDWAGSLPSE
;
A
#
# COMPACT_ATOMS: atom_id res chain seq x y z
N MET A 1 -0.25 7.40 -19.30
CA MET A 1 -0.18 6.01 -19.77
C MET A 1 -1.39 5.74 -20.63
N ASP A 2 -1.16 5.27 -21.85
CA ASP A 2 -2.23 4.90 -22.78
C ASP A 2 -2.84 3.54 -22.37
N ARG A 3 -4.11 3.30 -22.70
CA ARG A 3 -4.80 2.03 -22.45
C ARG A 3 -4.05 0.85 -23.08
N GLN A 4 -3.43 1.06 -24.24
CA GLN A 4 -2.59 0.07 -24.90
C GLN A 4 -1.31 -0.24 -24.12
N GLU A 5 -0.70 0.73 -23.45
CA GLU A 5 0.47 0.49 -22.58
C GLU A 5 0.09 -0.33 -21.35
N ILE A 6 -1.09 -0.08 -20.77
CA ILE A 6 -1.63 -0.83 -19.62
C ILE A 6 -1.88 -2.29 -20.02
N GLU A 7 -2.51 -2.53 -21.16
CA GLU A 7 -2.79 -3.88 -21.66
C GLU A 7 -1.49 -4.62 -22.01
N TYR A 8 -0.50 -3.94 -22.59
CA TYR A 8 0.83 -4.50 -22.87
C TYR A 8 1.60 -4.89 -21.60
N LEU A 9 1.63 -4.01 -20.60
CA LEU A 9 2.28 -4.29 -19.31
C LEU A 9 1.61 -5.47 -18.60
N ARG A 10 0.27 -5.53 -18.62
CA ARG A 10 -0.48 -6.66 -18.07
C ARG A 10 -0.09 -7.97 -18.74
N ASP A 11 -0.04 -8.00 -20.07
CA ASP A 11 0.32 -9.21 -20.81
C ASP A 11 1.77 -9.65 -20.55
N GLN A 12 2.71 -8.71 -20.43
CA GLN A 12 4.10 -8.99 -20.06
C GLN A 12 4.21 -9.62 -18.67
N ILE A 13 3.47 -9.06 -17.71
CA ILE A 13 3.41 -9.57 -16.33
C ILE A 13 2.82 -10.99 -16.32
N MET A 14 1.70 -11.22 -17.01
CA MET A 14 1.06 -12.53 -17.04
C MET A 14 1.97 -13.60 -17.66
N ARG A 15 2.66 -13.28 -18.76
CA ARG A 15 3.63 -14.20 -19.39
C ARG A 15 4.80 -14.52 -18.48
N PHE A 16 5.31 -13.52 -17.75
CA PHE A 16 6.37 -13.73 -16.77
C PHE A 16 5.91 -14.66 -15.64
N LEU A 17 4.71 -14.45 -15.11
CA LEU A 17 4.11 -15.32 -14.08
C LEU A 17 3.91 -16.77 -14.57
N GLU A 18 3.47 -16.94 -15.81
CA GLU A 18 3.28 -18.26 -16.44
C GLU A 18 4.62 -18.99 -16.70
N SER A 19 5.71 -18.25 -16.87
CA SER A 19 7.04 -18.81 -17.16
C SER A 19 7.81 -19.29 -15.93
N LEU A 20 7.36 -18.93 -14.72
CA LEU A 20 8.05 -19.29 -13.49
C LEU A 20 7.65 -20.72 -13.05
N PRO A 21 8.60 -21.59 -12.66
CA PRO A 21 8.29 -22.96 -12.25
C PRO A 21 7.96 -23.08 -10.76
N GLY A 22 6.94 -23.87 -10.42
CA GLY A 22 6.73 -24.40 -9.06
C GLY A 22 5.74 -23.64 -8.17
N PRO A 23 5.63 -24.02 -6.88
CA PRO A 23 4.64 -23.48 -5.93
C PRO A 23 4.82 -22.00 -5.56
N GLU A 24 5.93 -21.39 -5.96
CA GLU A 24 6.22 -19.97 -5.75
C GLU A 24 5.43 -19.07 -6.71
N THR A 25 5.06 -19.56 -7.89
CA THR A 25 4.21 -18.83 -8.84
C THR A 25 2.79 -18.68 -8.36
N THR A 26 2.25 -19.72 -7.72
CA THR A 26 0.90 -19.65 -7.14
C THR A 26 0.85 -18.60 -6.06
N LYS A 27 1.88 -18.51 -5.20
CA LYS A 27 1.96 -17.48 -4.16
C LYS A 27 2.08 -16.07 -4.74
N LEU A 28 2.89 -15.91 -5.78
CA LEU A 28 3.07 -14.62 -6.45
C LEU A 28 1.77 -14.20 -7.17
N LYS A 29 1.13 -15.13 -7.88
CA LYS A 29 -0.17 -14.90 -8.51
C LYS A 29 -1.23 -14.50 -7.49
N ASP A 30 -1.35 -15.22 -6.37
CA ASP A 30 -2.27 -14.88 -5.29
C ASP A 30 -2.01 -13.47 -4.73
N LEU A 31 -0.74 -13.07 -4.56
CA LEU A 31 -0.38 -11.72 -4.12
C LEU A 31 -0.76 -10.66 -5.15
N MET A 32 -0.56 -10.95 -6.44
CA MET A 32 -0.91 -10.04 -7.52
C MET A 32 -2.41 -9.88 -7.71
N ASP A 33 -3.17 -10.98 -7.64
CA ASP A 33 -4.63 -10.97 -7.72
C ASP A 33 -5.21 -10.16 -6.55
N LYS A 34 -4.72 -10.39 -5.32
CA LYS A 34 -5.11 -9.59 -4.14
C LYS A 34 -4.73 -8.13 -4.25
N LEU A 35 -3.54 -7.83 -4.78
CA LEU A 35 -3.11 -6.45 -5.01
C LEU A 35 -4.06 -5.73 -5.98
N ALA A 36 -4.43 -6.41 -7.08
CA ALA A 36 -5.36 -5.88 -8.07
C ALA A 36 -6.76 -5.66 -7.48
N GLU A 37 -7.28 -6.61 -6.70
CA GLU A 37 -8.56 -6.47 -5.97
C GLU A 37 -8.55 -5.25 -5.06
N GLN A 38 -7.50 -5.08 -4.25
CA GLN A 38 -7.37 -3.95 -3.34
C GLN A 38 -7.31 -2.60 -4.06
N MET A 39 -6.70 -2.55 -5.25
CA MET A 39 -6.70 -1.35 -6.09
C MET A 39 -8.08 -1.03 -6.66
N ILE A 40 -8.88 -2.05 -7.03
CA ILE A 40 -10.23 -1.89 -7.56
C ILE A 40 -11.21 -1.44 -6.47
N GLU A 41 -11.20 -2.08 -5.30
CA GLU A 41 -12.07 -1.73 -4.16
C GLU A 41 -11.95 -0.26 -3.75
N THR A 42 -10.77 0.30 -3.92
CA THR A 42 -10.46 1.69 -3.58
C THR A 42 -11.19 2.70 -4.47
N GLN A 43 -11.60 2.34 -5.69
CA GLN A 43 -12.28 3.30 -6.58
C GLN A 43 -13.72 3.62 -6.13
N GLY A 44 -14.28 2.88 -5.17
CA GLY A 44 -15.69 2.99 -4.76
C GLY A 44 -15.97 3.90 -3.56
N ASP A 45 -15.03 4.02 -2.63
CA ASP A 45 -15.19 4.77 -1.38
C ASP A 45 -14.27 6.00 -1.42
N GLY A 46 -14.79 7.19 -1.11
CA GLY A 46 -14.10 8.48 -1.24
C GLY A 46 -12.86 8.72 -0.37
N ASN A 47 -12.13 7.67 -0.01
CA ASN A 47 -10.81 7.69 0.59
C ASN A 47 -9.77 7.35 -0.48
N ASP A 48 -8.92 8.31 -0.79
CA ASP A 48 -7.85 8.13 -1.76
C ASP A 48 -6.75 7.23 -1.16
N VAL A 49 -6.36 6.17 -1.89
CA VAL A 49 -5.19 5.36 -1.51
C VAL A 49 -3.92 6.12 -1.86
N LEU A 50 -3.04 6.24 -0.87
CA LEU A 50 -1.74 6.85 -1.00
C LEU A 50 -0.79 5.95 -1.80
N PHE A 51 -0.71 4.68 -1.43
CA PHE A 51 0.01 3.66 -2.19
C PHE A 51 -0.48 2.25 -1.84
N CYS A 52 -0.31 1.33 -2.78
CA CYS A 52 -0.48 -0.09 -2.56
C CYS A 52 0.76 -0.81 -3.09
N GLY A 53 1.48 -1.49 -2.22
CA GLY A 53 2.74 -2.15 -2.54
C GLY A 53 2.84 -3.53 -1.89
N SER A 54 3.86 -4.30 -2.25
CA SER A 54 4.13 -5.61 -1.66
C SER A 54 5.61 -5.73 -1.30
N ASP A 55 5.90 -6.32 -0.14
CA ASP A 55 7.26 -6.71 0.24
C ASP A 55 7.61 -8.16 -0.19
N GLY A 56 6.74 -8.78 -0.99
CA GLY A 56 6.85 -10.17 -1.44
C GLY A 56 6.22 -11.19 -0.48
N LYS A 57 5.73 -10.77 0.68
CA LYS A 57 5.01 -11.62 1.64
C LYS A 57 3.64 -11.07 2.01
N THR A 58 3.56 -9.76 2.18
CA THR A 58 2.39 -9.00 2.59
C THR A 58 2.16 -7.83 1.64
N ILE A 59 0.90 -7.46 1.47
CA ILE A 59 0.48 -6.26 0.75
C ILE A 59 0.34 -5.15 1.78
N ILE A 60 0.97 -4.02 1.52
CA ILE A 60 0.83 -2.81 2.33
C ILE A 60 -0.07 -1.86 1.56
N LYS A 61 -1.24 -1.57 2.13
CA LYS A 61 -2.18 -0.58 1.61
C LYS A 61 -2.18 0.61 2.55
N ALA A 62 -1.73 1.76 2.05
CA ALA A 62 -1.76 3.00 2.79
C ALA A 62 -2.86 3.91 2.25
N VAL A 63 -3.72 4.39 3.15
CA VAL A 63 -4.76 5.38 2.88
C VAL A 63 -4.42 6.68 3.61
N HIS A 64 -5.05 7.78 3.22
CA HIS A 64 -4.92 9.03 3.95
C HIS A 64 -6.27 9.55 4.45
N TYR A 65 -6.22 10.22 5.60
CA TYR A 65 -7.36 10.83 6.27
C TYR A 65 -6.93 12.18 6.88
N PRO A 66 -7.85 13.11 7.15
CA PRO A 66 -7.51 14.33 7.88
C PRO A 66 -6.88 13.99 9.25
N ARG A 67 -5.84 14.73 9.67
CA ARG A 67 -5.19 14.57 10.99
C ARG A 67 -6.20 14.64 12.14
N SER A 68 -7.29 15.39 11.98
CA SER A 68 -8.39 15.48 12.93
C SER A 68 -9.14 14.16 13.16
N VAL A 69 -9.14 13.24 12.19
CA VAL A 69 -9.74 11.91 12.30
C VAL A 69 -8.76 10.93 12.93
N LEU A 70 -7.49 10.97 12.53
CA LEU A 70 -6.46 10.04 13.02
C LEU A 70 -5.89 10.42 14.39
N ASN A 71 -5.98 11.70 14.78
CA ASN A 71 -5.33 12.29 15.96
C ASN A 71 -3.79 12.16 15.98
N GLN A 72 -3.17 11.77 14.86
CA GLN A 72 -1.73 11.65 14.68
C GLN A 72 -1.38 11.62 13.18
N ASP A 73 -0.08 11.73 12.85
CA ASP A 73 0.41 11.70 11.46
C ASP A 73 0.40 10.31 10.83
N GLY A 74 0.48 9.27 11.66
CA GLY A 74 0.58 7.87 11.24
C GLY A 74 2.01 7.30 11.31
N PRO A 75 2.19 5.99 11.02
CA PRO A 75 1.14 5.08 10.57
C PRO A 75 0.17 4.72 11.70
N VAL A 76 -1.13 4.74 11.42
CA VAL A 76 -2.17 4.08 12.23
C VAL A 76 -2.45 2.73 11.57
N ILE A 77 -2.22 1.61 12.26
CA ILE A 77 -2.57 0.29 11.73
C ILE A 77 -4.07 0.09 11.89
N LEU A 78 -4.76 -0.18 10.80
CA LEU A 78 -6.19 -0.42 10.74
C LEU A 78 -6.47 -1.93 10.61
N PRO A 79 -7.63 -2.41 11.09
CA PRO A 79 -8.04 -3.79 10.86
C PRO A 79 -8.21 -4.05 9.37
N SER A 80 -7.69 -5.17 8.90
CA SER A 80 -7.84 -5.67 7.54
C SER A 80 -8.69 -6.94 7.54
N ALA A 81 -9.53 -7.10 6.52
CA ALA A 81 -10.29 -8.33 6.32
C ALA A 81 -9.41 -9.50 5.82
N ASP A 82 -8.19 -9.20 5.37
CA ASP A 82 -7.24 -10.15 4.81
C ASP A 82 -5.93 -10.13 5.59
N ASN A 83 -5.52 -11.29 6.13
CA ASN A 83 -4.30 -11.44 6.91
C ASN A 83 -3.01 -11.25 6.10
N LYS A 84 -3.10 -11.20 4.76
CA LYS A 84 -1.97 -10.83 3.89
C LYS A 84 -1.92 -9.34 3.60
N VAL A 85 -2.90 -8.55 4.03
CA VAL A 85 -2.99 -7.11 3.77
C VAL A 85 -2.82 -6.35 5.09
N ILE A 86 -1.78 -5.52 5.15
CA ILE A 86 -1.59 -4.55 6.21
C ILE A 86 -2.20 -3.24 5.73
N LEU A 87 -3.31 -2.83 6.37
CA LEU A 87 -3.94 -1.55 6.12
C LEU A 87 -3.39 -0.51 7.10
N ALA A 88 -2.91 0.61 6.57
CA ALA A 88 -2.40 1.71 7.37
C ALA A 88 -2.97 3.05 6.92
N ALA A 89 -3.14 3.97 7.86
CA ALA A 89 -3.55 5.35 7.59
C ALA A 89 -2.46 6.36 7.97
N PHE A 90 -2.31 7.38 7.12
CA PHE A 90 -1.48 8.57 7.35
C PHE A 90 -2.33 9.82 7.28
N SER A 91 -1.93 10.90 7.97
CA SER A 91 -2.69 12.14 7.88
C SER A 91 -2.44 12.85 6.55
N ASP A 92 -3.48 13.46 5.97
CA ASP A 92 -3.39 14.28 4.75
C ASP A 92 -2.30 15.35 4.87
N GLU A 93 -2.26 16.04 6.01
CA GLU A 93 -1.35 17.14 6.30
C GLU A 93 0.11 16.68 6.27
N PHE A 94 0.42 15.56 6.94
CA PHE A 94 1.75 14.96 6.91
C PHE A 94 2.19 14.60 5.48
N VAL A 95 1.30 14.01 4.68
CA VAL A 95 1.63 13.66 3.29
C VAL A 95 1.87 14.92 2.44
N GLN A 96 1.01 15.93 2.59
CA GLN A 96 1.11 17.19 1.85
C GLN A 96 2.37 17.98 2.21
N GLU A 97 2.72 18.06 3.50
CA GLU A 97 3.95 18.72 3.96
C GLU A 97 5.21 18.11 3.31
N ASN A 98 5.28 16.78 3.21
CA ASN A 98 6.41 16.09 2.57
C ASN A 98 6.40 16.24 1.04
N LEU A 99 5.22 16.23 0.41
CA LEU A 99 5.09 16.49 -1.03
C LEU A 99 5.54 17.91 -1.40
N ASP A 100 5.14 18.90 -0.62
CA ASP A 100 5.51 20.29 -0.83
C ASP A 100 7.01 20.51 -0.61
N GLU A 101 7.63 19.84 0.36
CA GLU A 101 9.09 19.87 0.54
C GLU A 101 9.83 19.35 -0.70
N VAL A 102 9.46 18.17 -1.19
CA VAL A 102 10.06 17.58 -2.41
C VAL A 102 9.85 18.50 -3.63
N ARG A 103 8.65 19.07 -3.76
CA ARG A 103 8.33 19.97 -4.88
C ARG A 103 9.11 21.29 -4.81
N ASN A 104 9.30 21.84 -3.62
CA ASN A 104 9.95 23.14 -3.45
C ASN A 104 11.48 23.05 -3.49
N VAL A 105 12.07 21.93 -3.07
CA VAL A 105 13.52 21.73 -3.01
C VAL A 105 14.10 21.33 -4.37
N PHE A 106 13.44 20.42 -5.08
CA PHE A 106 13.94 19.89 -6.35
C PHE A 106 13.16 20.53 -7.50
N GLN A 107 13.83 21.01 -8.55
CA GLN A 107 13.16 21.54 -9.75
C GLN A 107 13.08 20.52 -10.89
N ASP A 108 14.01 19.56 -10.89
CA ASP A 108 14.07 18.48 -11.88
C ASP A 108 12.98 17.43 -11.59
N LEU A 109 12.23 17.05 -12.62
CA LEU A 109 11.12 16.10 -12.53
C LEU A 109 11.59 14.69 -12.14
N SER A 110 12.68 14.21 -12.74
CA SER A 110 13.21 12.87 -12.47
C SER A 110 13.72 12.73 -11.04
N VAL A 111 14.32 13.81 -10.51
CA VAL A 111 14.77 13.85 -9.13
C VAL A 111 13.57 13.87 -8.18
N ARG A 112 12.52 14.64 -8.48
CA ARG A 112 11.28 14.63 -7.68
C ARG A 112 10.63 13.26 -7.63
N GLU A 113 10.53 12.57 -8.77
CA GLU A 113 9.97 11.21 -8.84
C GLU A 113 10.78 10.24 -7.97
N HIS A 114 12.11 10.31 -8.06
CA HIS A 114 12.97 9.46 -7.23
C HIS A 114 12.83 9.77 -5.73
N GLN A 115 12.76 11.04 -5.34
CA GLN A 115 12.56 11.44 -3.95
C GLN A 115 11.19 11.02 -3.44
N TRP A 116 10.17 11.12 -4.29
CA TRP A 116 8.83 10.65 -3.97
C TRP A 116 8.80 9.14 -3.76
N GLU A 117 9.44 8.36 -4.62
CA GLU A 117 9.58 6.92 -4.47
C GLU A 117 10.31 6.55 -3.16
N GLN A 118 11.40 7.24 -2.82
CA GLN A 118 12.11 7.04 -1.55
C GLN A 118 11.22 7.35 -0.34
N PHE A 119 10.42 8.41 -0.41
CA PHE A 119 9.47 8.74 0.64
C PHE A 119 8.43 7.64 0.82
N LEU A 120 7.78 7.17 -0.25
CA LEU A 120 6.80 6.08 -0.18
C LEU A 120 7.40 4.78 0.37
N ASN A 121 8.62 4.42 -0.06
CA ASN A 121 9.35 3.28 0.48
C ASN A 121 9.63 3.44 1.99
N SER A 122 9.92 4.65 2.45
CA SER A 122 10.10 4.94 3.88
C SER A 122 8.80 4.76 4.67
N LEU A 123 7.64 5.11 4.09
CA LEU A 123 6.33 4.92 4.70
C LEU A 123 5.98 3.43 4.80
N ALA A 124 6.18 2.67 3.72
CA ALA A 124 5.99 1.23 3.73
C ALA A 124 6.83 0.56 4.83
N ALA A 125 8.11 0.94 4.96
CA ALA A 125 8.97 0.45 6.04
C ALA A 125 8.49 0.87 7.44
N LYS A 126 7.92 2.07 7.61
CA LYS A 126 7.30 2.49 8.88
C LYS A 126 6.08 1.62 9.20
N VAL A 127 5.23 1.33 8.22
CA VAL A 127 4.05 0.46 8.39
C VAL A 127 4.46 -0.95 8.79
N SER A 128 5.43 -1.57 8.10
CA SER A 128 5.92 -2.91 8.44
C SER A 128 6.47 -2.99 9.86
N ARG A 129 7.21 -1.96 10.31
CA ARG A 129 7.72 -1.90 11.69
C ARG A 129 6.58 -1.76 12.71
N ALA A 130 5.68 -0.80 12.48
CA ALA A 130 4.54 -0.58 13.38
C ALA A 130 3.70 -1.85 13.52
N HIS A 131 3.36 -2.52 12.41
CA HIS A 131 2.61 -3.77 12.42
C HIS A 131 3.32 -4.90 13.18
N ALA A 132 4.65 -5.01 13.05
CA ALA A 132 5.42 -6.02 13.78
C ALA A 132 5.45 -5.74 15.30
N GLU A 133 5.41 -4.46 15.71
CA GLU A 133 5.36 -4.05 17.12
C GLU A 133 3.97 -4.23 17.73
N THR A 134 2.89 -4.13 16.95
CA THR A 134 1.52 -4.33 17.46
C THR A 134 1.23 -5.78 17.88
N GLY A 135 1.97 -6.76 17.33
CA GLY A 135 1.70 -8.19 17.54
C GLY A 135 0.33 -8.63 16.98
N ASP A 136 0.15 -9.94 16.75
CA ASP A 136 -1.14 -10.52 16.34
C ASP A 136 -2.23 -10.17 17.38
N PHE A 137 -2.95 -9.08 17.18
CA PHE A 137 -4.14 -8.77 17.95
C PHE A 137 -5.28 -9.60 17.36
N ASP A 138 -5.51 -10.76 17.96
CA ASP A 138 -6.57 -11.69 17.55
C ASP A 138 -7.95 -11.11 17.87
N TRP A 139 -8.52 -10.39 16.89
CA TRP A 139 -9.88 -9.85 16.97
C TRP A 139 -10.96 -10.95 17.06
N ALA A 140 -10.62 -12.22 16.79
CA ALA A 140 -11.56 -13.32 16.99
C ALA A 140 -11.81 -13.65 18.47
N GLY A 141 -10.94 -13.19 19.39
CA GLY A 141 -11.07 -13.38 20.82
C GLY A 141 -11.87 -12.29 21.57
N SER A 142 -12.29 -11.22 20.89
CA SER A 142 -12.92 -10.05 21.53
C SER A 142 -14.43 -9.90 21.26
N LEU A 143 -15.07 -10.91 20.67
CA LEU A 143 -16.53 -11.00 20.75
C LEU A 143 -16.94 -11.37 22.18
N PRO A 144 -17.76 -10.56 22.87
CA PRO A 144 -18.29 -10.95 24.16
C PRO A 144 -19.14 -12.20 23.95
N SER A 145 -18.80 -13.26 24.68
CA SER A 145 -19.73 -14.36 24.91
C SER A 145 -20.89 -13.82 25.75
N GLU A 146 -22.10 -13.99 25.22
CA GLU A 146 -23.44 -13.74 25.77
C GLU A 146 -24.07 -12.36 25.52
#